data_AF-S4PNY9-F1
#
_entry.id   AF-S4PNY9-F1
#
_cell.length_a   1.000
_cell.length_b   1.000
_cell.length_c   1.000
_cell.angle_alpha   90.00
_cell.angle_beta   90.00
_cell.angle_gamma   90.00
#
_symmetry.space_group_name_H-M   'P 1'
#
loop_
_entity.id
_entity.type
_entity.pdbx_description
1 polymer ?
#
loop_
_entity_poly.entity_id
_entity_poly.type
_entity_poly.pdbx_seq_one_letter_code
_entity_poly.pdbx_strand_id
1 'polypeptide(L)'
;MNSVLQQLYCVRAVRDFLLTVQGAATDPNEDFSGEAHHHSILENNIEINTDYNITILKQVQAIFAHLHYSKLQYYVPRGLWAHFRLQGEPVNLREQQDAVEFFMSLVESLDEALKTLGQEQLMAKTMGGTYSDQKICKGCPHRYCKEEPFSVVSLDIRNMSRLQESLEAYVRGELLEGADAYYCDKCSKKVVTVKRLCLNKLPPV
;
A
#
# COMPACT_ATOMS: atom_id res chain seq x y z
N MET A 1 13.39 -3.82 2.14
CA MET A 1 12.71 -4.81 1.26
C MET A 1 12.36 -6.12 1.99
N ASN A 2 13.34 -6.89 2.48
CA ASN A 2 13.09 -8.24 3.02
C ASN A 2 12.05 -8.30 4.15
N SER A 3 12.09 -7.38 5.12
CA SER A 3 11.12 -7.33 6.22
C SER A 3 9.67 -7.25 5.72
N VAL A 4 9.41 -6.34 4.77
CA VAL A 4 8.09 -6.16 4.16
C VAL A 4 7.67 -7.39 3.36
N LEU A 5 8.56 -7.93 2.52
CA LEU A 5 8.26 -9.12 1.71
C LEU A 5 7.94 -10.34 2.57
N GLN A 6 8.70 -10.56 3.64
CA GLN A 6 8.47 -11.65 4.59
C GLN A 6 7.15 -11.46 5.35
N GLN A 7 6.84 -10.23 5.77
CA GLN A 7 5.57 -9.94 6.43
C GLN A 7 4.38 -10.21 5.51
N LEU A 8 4.44 -9.74 4.25
CA LEU A 8 3.41 -10.00 3.23
C LEU A 8 3.26 -11.49 2.93
N TYR A 9 4.37 -12.22 2.81
CA TYR A 9 4.35 -13.68 2.61
C TYR A 9 3.67 -14.43 3.76
N CYS A 10 3.86 -13.99 5.00
CA CYS A 10 3.25 -14.60 6.18
C CYS A 10 1.73 -14.38 6.24
N VAL A 11 1.19 -13.37 5.56
CA VAL A 11 -0.26 -13.16 5.44
C VAL A 11 -0.82 -14.16 4.42
N ARG A 12 -1.37 -15.28 4.90
CA ARG A 12 -1.85 -16.39 4.04
C ARG A 12 -2.80 -15.95 2.94
N ALA A 13 -3.75 -15.05 3.26
CA ALA A 13 -4.69 -14.51 2.27
C ALA A 13 -3.99 -13.80 1.11
N VAL A 14 -2.92 -13.04 1.39
CA VAL A 14 -2.11 -12.36 0.37
C VAL A 14 -1.26 -13.38 -0.40
N ARG A 15 -0.54 -14.24 0.31
CA ARG A 15 0.35 -15.25 -0.30
C ARG A 15 -0.40 -16.18 -1.24
N ASP A 16 -1.47 -16.80 -0.75
CA ASP A 16 -2.22 -17.80 -1.50
C ASP A 16 -2.90 -17.15 -2.71
N PHE A 17 -3.43 -15.93 -2.54
CA PHE A 17 -3.99 -15.16 -3.65
C PHE A 17 -2.93 -14.86 -4.72
N LEU A 18 -1.81 -14.22 -4.36
CA LEU A 18 -0.77 -13.85 -5.33
C LEU A 18 -0.19 -15.06 -6.06
N LEU A 19 -0.03 -16.21 -5.40
CA LEU A 19 0.47 -17.44 -6.06
C LEU A 19 -0.54 -18.07 -7.04
N THR A 20 -1.84 -17.76 -6.93
CA THR A 20 -2.88 -18.28 -7.84
C THR A 20 -3.12 -17.43 -9.08
N VAL A 21 -2.63 -16.19 -9.09
CA VAL A 21 -2.81 -15.25 -10.20
C VAL A 21 -2.04 -15.73 -11.43
N GLN A 22 -2.75 -15.92 -12.53
CA GLN A 22 -2.17 -16.31 -13.82
C GLN A 22 -1.87 -15.08 -14.69
N GLY A 23 -0.94 -15.23 -15.65
CA GLY A 23 -0.64 -14.21 -16.66
C GLY A 23 0.59 -13.34 -16.37
N ALA A 24 1.21 -13.45 -15.19
CA ALA A 24 2.46 -12.75 -14.88
C ALA A 24 3.72 -13.58 -15.19
N ALA A 25 3.77 -14.84 -14.77
CA ALA A 25 4.83 -15.79 -15.13
C ALA A 25 4.34 -16.71 -16.26
N THR A 26 4.54 -16.29 -17.52
CA THR A 26 4.06 -17.02 -18.70
C THR A 26 5.10 -17.92 -19.36
N ASP A 27 6.39 -17.66 -19.15
CA ASP A 27 7.47 -18.48 -19.68
C ASP A 27 7.71 -19.72 -18.79
N PRO A 28 7.42 -20.95 -19.28
CA PRO A 28 7.65 -22.17 -18.51
C PRO A 28 9.14 -22.52 -18.32
N ASN A 29 10.04 -21.89 -19.07
CA ASN A 29 11.48 -22.12 -18.98
C ASN A 29 12.19 -21.09 -18.09
N GLU A 30 11.49 -20.10 -17.55
CA GLU A 30 12.13 -19.09 -16.72
C GLU A 30 12.59 -19.69 -15.39
N ASP A 31 13.90 -19.63 -15.15
CA ASP A 31 14.55 -20.25 -13.99
C ASP A 31 14.62 -19.30 -12.77
N PHE A 32 14.21 -18.05 -12.94
CA PHE A 32 14.27 -16.97 -11.95
C PHE A 32 15.65 -16.77 -11.30
N SER A 33 16.72 -17.23 -11.96
CA SER A 33 18.09 -17.09 -11.48
C SER A 33 18.55 -15.63 -11.49
N GLY A 34 17.92 -14.79 -12.32
CA GLY A 34 18.29 -13.40 -12.54
C GLY A 34 19.55 -13.24 -13.37
N GLU A 35 20.03 -14.29 -14.04
CA GLU A 35 21.03 -14.19 -15.09
C GLU A 35 20.36 -13.61 -16.35
N ALA A 36 20.82 -12.44 -16.79
CA ALA A 36 20.18 -11.71 -17.87
C ALA A 36 20.36 -12.46 -19.20
N HIS A 37 19.31 -13.11 -19.69
CA HIS A 37 19.17 -13.35 -21.12
C HIS A 37 18.92 -11.99 -21.77
N HIS A 38 19.92 -11.48 -22.51
CA HIS A 38 19.84 -10.23 -23.26
C HIS A 38 18.64 -10.23 -24.22
N HIS A 39 17.49 -9.74 -23.78
CA HIS A 39 16.41 -9.32 -24.66
C HIS A 39 16.37 -7.79 -24.69
N SER A 40 16.84 -7.24 -25.81
CA SER A 40 16.70 -5.83 -26.15
C SER A 40 15.23 -5.49 -26.31
N ILE A 41 14.70 -4.59 -25.49
CA ILE A 41 13.35 -4.04 -25.67
C ILE A 41 13.48 -2.54 -25.96
N LEU A 42 13.29 -2.21 -27.23
CA LEU A 42 12.82 -0.91 -27.69
C LEU A 42 11.30 -1.03 -27.79
N GLU A 43 10.50 -0.21 -27.08
CA GLU A 43 9.17 0.31 -27.53
C GLU A 43 8.34 1.00 -26.41
N ASN A 44 7.64 2.07 -26.81
CA ASN A 44 6.52 2.86 -26.23
C ASN A 44 6.22 2.91 -24.71
N ASN A 45 6.28 4.13 -24.15
CA ASN A 45 6.10 4.49 -22.72
C ASN A 45 4.86 3.93 -21.97
N ILE A 46 3.75 3.60 -22.65
CA ILE A 46 2.52 3.09 -22.00
C ILE A 46 2.58 1.56 -21.83
N GLU A 47 3.11 0.84 -22.83
CA GLU A 47 3.37 -0.60 -22.74
C GLU A 47 4.45 -0.88 -21.69
N ILE A 48 5.45 -0.01 -21.58
CA ILE A 48 6.53 -0.09 -20.56
C ILE A 48 5.99 -0.15 -19.13
N ASN A 49 4.99 0.67 -18.77
CA ASN A 49 4.50 0.71 -17.38
C ASN A 49 3.60 -0.50 -17.06
N THR A 50 2.84 -0.98 -18.04
CA THR A 50 2.01 -2.18 -17.89
C THR A 50 2.90 -3.42 -17.73
N ASP A 51 3.94 -3.52 -18.55
CA ASP A 51 4.96 -4.57 -18.48
C ASP A 51 5.77 -4.51 -17.17
N TYR A 52 6.10 -3.31 -16.69
CA TYR A 52 6.76 -3.12 -15.39
C TYR A 52 5.98 -3.73 -14.24
N ASN A 53 4.70 -3.35 -14.08
CA ASN A 53 3.88 -3.82 -12.95
C ASN A 53 3.69 -5.34 -12.99
N ILE A 54 3.42 -5.91 -14.18
CA ILE A 54 3.34 -7.36 -14.38
C ILE A 54 4.67 -8.04 -14.03
N THR A 55 5.80 -7.45 -14.43
CA THR A 55 7.13 -7.95 -14.08
C THR A 55 7.35 -7.92 -12.56
N ILE A 56 6.95 -6.87 -11.85
CA ILE A 56 7.05 -6.82 -10.38
C ILE A 56 6.20 -7.93 -9.74
N LEU A 57 4.96 -8.13 -10.19
CA LEU A 57 4.12 -9.23 -9.75
C LEU A 57 4.78 -10.59 -9.99
N LYS A 58 5.35 -10.81 -11.18
CA LYS A 58 6.10 -12.02 -11.53
C LYS A 58 7.26 -12.26 -10.54
N GLN A 59 8.05 -11.24 -10.23
CA GLN A 59 9.18 -11.37 -9.31
C GLN A 59 8.72 -11.64 -7.86
N VAL A 60 7.62 -11.05 -7.42
CA VAL A 60 7.02 -11.33 -6.10
C VAL A 60 6.50 -12.77 -6.03
N GLN A 61 5.83 -13.25 -7.08
CA GLN A 61 5.40 -14.65 -7.19
C GLN A 61 6.58 -15.61 -7.10
N ALA A 62 7.68 -15.32 -7.80
CA ALA A 62 8.90 -16.11 -7.73
C ALA A 62 9.48 -16.17 -6.31
N ILE A 63 9.54 -15.02 -5.62
CA ILE A 63 9.97 -14.96 -4.21
C ILE A 63 9.07 -15.83 -3.34
N PHE A 64 7.75 -15.68 -3.45
CA PHE A 64 6.79 -16.41 -2.63
C PHE A 64 6.83 -17.92 -2.89
N ALA A 65 7.00 -18.32 -4.15
CA ALA A 65 7.16 -19.71 -4.54
C ALA A 65 8.44 -20.31 -3.95
N HIS A 66 9.57 -19.61 -4.02
CA HIS A 66 10.81 -20.05 -3.38
C HIS A 66 10.70 -20.12 -1.86
N LEU A 67 10.08 -19.14 -1.21
CA LEU A 67 9.85 -19.19 0.24
C LEU A 67 8.93 -20.35 0.64
N HIS A 68 8.02 -20.77 -0.23
CA HIS A 68 7.07 -21.85 0.06
C HIS A 68 7.62 -23.25 -0.23
N TYR A 69 8.34 -23.42 -1.33
CA TYR A 69 8.73 -24.74 -1.84
C TYR A 69 10.23 -25.03 -1.77
N SER A 70 11.09 -24.00 -1.72
CA SER A 70 12.53 -24.21 -1.68
C SER A 70 12.94 -24.87 -0.36
N LYS A 71 13.91 -25.77 -0.44
CA LYS A 71 14.58 -26.37 0.72
C LYS A 71 15.88 -25.64 1.09
N LEU A 72 16.23 -24.59 0.34
CA LEU A 72 17.42 -23.79 0.59
C LEU A 72 17.22 -22.88 1.80
N GLN A 73 18.33 -22.47 2.42
CA GLN A 73 18.31 -21.57 3.57
C GLN A 73 17.77 -20.18 3.23
N TYR A 74 18.00 -19.71 2.01
CA TYR A 74 17.56 -18.40 1.54
C TYR A 74 17.38 -18.41 0.01
N TYR A 75 16.68 -17.40 -0.48
CA TYR A 75 16.54 -17.07 -1.90
C TYR A 75 17.13 -15.69 -2.16
N VAL A 76 17.78 -15.51 -3.31
CA VAL A 76 18.37 -14.24 -3.72
C VAL A 76 17.48 -13.61 -4.81
N PRO A 77 16.67 -12.60 -4.50
CA PRO A 77 15.68 -12.06 -5.42
C PRO A 77 16.29 -11.08 -6.43
N ARG A 78 17.25 -11.55 -7.24
CA ARG A 78 17.98 -10.74 -8.22
C ARG A 78 17.04 -10.08 -9.23
N GLY A 79 16.03 -10.81 -9.69
CA GLY A 79 15.04 -10.28 -10.63
C GLY A 79 14.27 -9.09 -10.05
N LEU A 80 13.85 -9.14 -8.78
CA LEU A 80 13.20 -7.99 -8.14
C LEU A 80 14.16 -6.79 -8.04
N TRP A 81 15.41 -7.02 -7.63
CA TRP A 81 16.40 -5.95 -7.51
C TRP A 81 16.70 -5.23 -8.83
N ALA A 82 16.73 -5.98 -9.94
CA ALA A 82 17.00 -5.41 -11.26
C ALA A 82 15.85 -4.53 -11.77
N HIS A 83 14.60 -4.94 -11.51
CA HIS A 83 13.43 -4.31 -12.09
C HIS A 83 12.81 -3.25 -11.18
N PHE A 84 12.77 -3.47 -9.87
CA PHE A 84 12.05 -2.58 -8.95
C PHE A 84 12.56 -1.14 -9.03
N ARG A 85 11.62 -0.20 -9.10
CA ARG A 85 11.84 1.24 -9.12
C ARG A 85 11.13 1.86 -7.94
N LEU A 86 11.78 2.81 -7.27
CA LEU A 86 11.19 3.61 -6.21
C LEU A 86 11.03 5.03 -6.73
N GLN A 87 9.80 5.56 -6.75
CA GLN A 87 9.47 6.86 -7.36
C GLN A 87 9.94 7.01 -8.82
N GLY A 88 9.93 5.91 -9.58
CA GLY A 88 10.37 5.87 -10.98
C GLY A 88 11.89 5.65 -11.17
N GLU A 89 12.68 5.76 -10.12
CA GLU A 89 14.14 5.64 -10.18
C GLU A 89 14.64 4.23 -9.82
N PRO A 90 15.73 3.73 -10.44
CA PRO A 90 16.39 2.50 -10.04
C PRO A 90 16.85 2.55 -8.58
N VAL A 91 16.60 1.49 -7.83
CA VAL A 91 16.97 1.43 -6.41
C VAL A 91 18.45 1.09 -6.25
N ASN A 92 19.20 1.95 -5.54
CA ASN A 92 20.54 1.62 -5.08
C ASN A 92 20.49 0.66 -3.90
N LEU A 93 20.87 -0.61 -4.11
CA LEU A 93 20.83 -1.66 -3.09
C LEU A 93 21.75 -1.42 -1.88
N ARG A 94 22.64 -0.43 -1.95
CA ARG A 94 23.54 -0.04 -0.85
C ARG A 94 22.95 1.07 0.02
N GLU A 95 21.82 1.66 -0.38
CA GLU A 95 21.15 2.71 0.36
C GLU A 95 20.00 2.16 1.20
N GLN A 96 19.86 2.69 2.41
CA GLN A 96 18.73 2.37 3.27
C GLN A 96 17.52 3.20 2.85
N GLN A 97 16.38 2.53 2.68
CA GLN A 97 15.11 3.15 2.29
C GLN A 97 14.08 2.95 3.40
N ASP A 98 13.06 3.81 3.44
CA ASP A 98 11.92 3.64 4.34
C ASP A 98 11.13 2.37 3.95
N ALA A 99 10.86 1.52 4.93
CA ALA A 99 10.13 0.27 4.72
C ALA A 99 8.66 0.52 4.35
N VAL A 100 8.03 1.57 4.89
CA VAL A 100 6.65 1.94 4.58
C VAL A 100 6.56 2.44 3.15
N GLU A 101 7.53 3.24 2.71
CA GLU A 101 7.59 3.74 1.34
C GLU A 101 7.74 2.57 0.34
N PHE A 102 8.66 1.64 0.63
CA PHE A 102 8.80 0.41 -0.16
C PHE A 102 7.50 -0.39 -0.18
N PHE A 103 6.82 -0.54 0.96
CA PHE A 103 5.54 -1.26 1.05
C PHE A 103 4.46 -0.62 0.17
N MET A 104 4.26 0.70 0.28
CA MET A 104 3.25 1.41 -0.48
C MET A 104 3.50 1.31 -1.99
N SER A 105 4.75 1.52 -2.42
CA SER A 105 5.13 1.40 -3.83
C SER A 105 4.99 -0.02 -4.36
N LEU A 106 5.38 -1.04 -3.58
CA LEU A 106 5.22 -2.44 -3.96
C LEU A 106 3.75 -2.81 -4.14
N VAL A 107 2.91 -2.45 -3.18
CA VAL A 107 1.47 -2.71 -3.21
C VAL A 107 0.82 -2.05 -4.42
N GLU A 108 1.15 -0.79 -4.70
CA GLU A 108 0.60 -0.06 -5.85
C GLU A 108 0.93 -0.77 -7.17
N SER A 109 2.19 -1.18 -7.34
CA SER A 109 2.59 -1.97 -8.51
C SER A 109 1.87 -3.31 -8.61
N LEU A 110 1.65 -4.00 -7.49
CA LEU A 110 0.89 -5.25 -7.47
C LEU A 110 -0.58 -5.01 -7.84
N ASP A 111 -1.21 -3.97 -7.30
CA ASP A 111 -2.63 -3.66 -7.58
C ASP A 111 -2.86 -3.27 -9.03
N GLU A 112 -1.95 -2.52 -9.66
CA GLU A 112 -2.07 -2.19 -11.08
C GLU A 112 -1.80 -3.40 -11.99
N ALA A 113 -0.88 -4.30 -11.59
CA ALA A 113 -0.66 -5.56 -12.29
C ALA A 113 -1.91 -6.46 -12.22
N LEU A 114 -2.47 -6.62 -11.02
CA LEU A 114 -3.69 -7.41 -10.78
C LEU A 114 -4.86 -6.86 -11.61
N LYS A 115 -5.05 -5.55 -11.59
CA LYS A 115 -6.10 -4.88 -12.38
C LYS A 115 -5.94 -5.11 -13.87
N THR A 116 -4.71 -5.04 -14.38
CA THR A 116 -4.39 -5.34 -15.79
C THR A 116 -4.74 -6.79 -16.16
N LEU A 117 -4.49 -7.72 -15.23
CA LEU A 117 -4.82 -9.15 -15.38
C LEU A 117 -6.30 -9.47 -15.08
N GLY A 118 -7.16 -8.44 -14.92
CA GLY A 118 -8.58 -8.61 -14.61
C GLY A 118 -8.86 -9.21 -13.24
N GLN A 119 -7.91 -9.14 -12.31
CA GLN A 119 -8.02 -9.62 -10.93
C GLN A 119 -8.45 -8.51 -9.98
N GLU A 120 -8.97 -8.89 -8.82
CA GLU A 120 -9.28 -7.96 -7.73
C GLU A 120 -7.99 -7.43 -7.09
N GLN A 121 -7.98 -6.15 -6.74
CA GLN A 121 -6.86 -5.49 -6.06
C GLN A 121 -6.67 -6.01 -4.63
N LEU A 122 -5.41 -6.16 -4.23
CA LEU A 122 -4.98 -6.61 -2.91
C LEU A 122 -5.42 -5.66 -1.80
N MET A 123 -5.27 -4.35 -2.01
CA MET A 123 -5.71 -3.34 -1.04
C MET A 123 -7.21 -3.43 -0.78
N ALA A 124 -8.03 -3.43 -1.84
CA ALA A 124 -9.47 -3.50 -1.70
C ALA A 124 -9.95 -4.75 -0.93
N LYS A 125 -9.24 -5.87 -1.14
CA LYS A 125 -9.64 -7.19 -0.63
C LYS A 125 -9.16 -7.48 0.80
N THR A 126 -7.91 -7.14 1.13
CA THR A 126 -7.24 -7.73 2.31
C THR A 126 -6.67 -6.72 3.29
N MET A 127 -6.16 -5.58 2.82
CA MET A 127 -5.34 -4.68 3.65
C MET A 127 -5.86 -3.23 3.71
N GLY A 128 -6.86 -2.89 2.90
CA GLY A 128 -7.44 -1.55 2.83
C GLY A 128 -8.61 -1.36 3.77
N GLY A 129 -8.58 -0.25 4.51
CA GLY A 129 -9.68 0.24 5.34
C GLY A 129 -10.18 1.60 4.87
N THR A 130 -11.15 2.16 5.60
CA THR A 130 -11.61 3.53 5.39
C THR A 130 -11.69 4.30 6.70
N TYR A 131 -11.25 5.54 6.68
CA TYR A 131 -11.56 6.55 7.68
C TYR A 131 -12.90 7.23 7.37
N SER A 132 -13.46 7.84 8.40
CA SER A 132 -14.55 8.80 8.36
C SER A 132 -14.02 10.13 8.88
N ASP A 133 -13.73 11.07 7.98
CA ASP A 133 -13.42 12.46 8.32
C ASP A 133 -14.72 13.17 8.67
N GLN A 134 -14.91 13.43 9.96
CA GLN A 134 -16.12 13.99 10.51
C GLN A 134 -15.89 15.42 10.98
N LYS A 135 -16.75 16.33 10.53
CA LYS A 135 -16.80 17.72 10.98
C LYS A 135 -18.14 17.95 11.66
N ILE A 136 -18.11 18.16 12.97
CA ILE A 136 -19.28 18.35 13.82
C ILE A 136 -19.30 19.82 14.24
N CYS A 137 -20.17 20.62 13.59
CA CYS A 137 -20.29 22.04 13.92
C CYS A 137 -20.94 22.22 15.30
N LYS A 138 -20.38 23.15 16.09
CA LYS A 138 -20.94 23.61 17.37
C LYS A 138 -21.70 24.91 17.14
N GLY A 139 -22.97 24.96 17.55
CA GLY A 139 -23.81 26.15 17.36
C GLY A 139 -24.62 26.15 16.05
N CYS A 140 -24.55 25.08 15.25
CA CYS A 140 -25.54 24.77 14.22
C CYS A 140 -25.72 23.23 14.14
N PRO A 141 -26.84 22.73 13.58
CA PRO A 141 -27.12 21.28 13.55
C PRO A 141 -26.36 20.52 12.44
N HIS A 142 -25.50 21.20 11.68
CA HIS A 142 -24.85 20.61 10.52
C HIS A 142 -23.68 19.70 10.91
N ARG A 143 -23.59 18.57 10.20
CA ARG A 143 -22.49 17.62 10.30
C ARG A 143 -22.09 17.21 8.89
N TYR A 144 -20.79 17.04 8.70
CA TYR A 144 -20.20 16.59 7.45
C TYR A 144 -19.39 15.34 7.72
N CYS A 145 -19.45 14.40 6.78
CA CYS A 145 -18.74 13.15 6.83
C CYS A 145 -18.22 12.84 5.44
N LYS A 146 -16.93 12.54 5.34
CA LYS A 146 -16.29 12.07 4.11
C LYS A 146 -15.54 10.77 4.41
N GLU A 147 -15.70 9.77 3.56
CA GLU A 147 -14.92 8.55 3.66
C GLU A 147 -13.59 8.71 2.93
N GLU A 148 -12.51 8.27 3.55
CA GLU A 148 -11.16 8.33 2.98
C GLU A 148 -10.48 6.97 3.12
N PRO A 149 -10.00 6.34 2.04
CA PRO A 149 -9.35 5.04 2.12
C PRO A 149 -7.99 5.14 2.81
N PHE A 150 -7.55 4.07 3.45
CA PHE A 150 -6.21 3.96 4.00
C PHE A 150 -5.63 2.55 3.81
N SER A 151 -4.30 2.50 3.67
CA SER A 151 -3.51 1.25 3.64
C SER A 151 -2.64 1.10 4.89
N VAL A 152 -2.35 2.21 5.56
CA VAL A 152 -1.54 2.28 6.78
C VAL A 152 -2.19 3.28 7.73
N VAL A 153 -2.22 2.95 9.02
CA VAL A 153 -2.64 3.86 10.08
C VAL A 153 -1.40 4.47 10.73
N SER A 154 -1.16 5.75 10.48
CA SER A 154 -0.01 6.48 11.03
C SER A 154 -0.33 6.97 12.44
N LEU A 155 0.36 6.45 13.44
CA LEU A 155 0.06 6.75 14.84
C LEU A 155 1.11 7.68 15.44
N ASP A 156 0.64 8.69 16.18
CA ASP A 156 1.53 9.55 16.94
C ASP A 156 2.17 8.78 18.09
N ILE A 157 3.50 8.81 18.16
CA ILE A 157 4.29 8.15 19.22
C ILE A 157 4.79 9.14 20.27
N ARG A 158 4.85 10.43 19.94
CA ARG A 158 5.38 11.45 20.86
C ARG A 158 4.35 11.71 21.96
N ASN A 159 4.79 11.64 23.22
CA ASN A 159 3.93 11.80 24.40
C ASN A 159 2.79 10.78 24.51
N MET A 160 2.89 9.65 23.79
CA MET A 160 1.96 8.53 23.90
C MET A 160 2.70 7.35 24.52
N SER A 161 2.13 6.75 25.55
CA SER A 161 2.73 5.64 26.28
C SER A 161 2.24 4.28 25.79
N ARG A 162 1.08 4.24 25.13
CA ARG A 162 0.40 3.02 24.67
C ARG A 162 -0.28 3.25 23.32
N LEU A 163 -0.41 2.17 22.54
CA LEU A 163 -1.13 2.15 21.27
C LEU A 163 -2.56 2.70 21.39
N GLN A 164 -3.25 2.37 22.48
CA GLN A 164 -4.61 2.84 22.74
C GLN A 164 -4.67 4.38 22.80
N GLU A 165 -3.68 5.04 23.40
CA GLU A 165 -3.65 6.51 23.53
C GLU A 165 -3.49 7.18 22.17
N SER A 166 -2.63 6.63 21.31
CA SER A 166 -2.46 7.11 19.93
C SER A 166 -3.72 6.92 19.10
N LEU A 167 -4.43 5.79 19.27
CA LEU A 167 -5.70 5.54 18.59
C LEU A 167 -6.84 6.42 19.13
N GLU A 168 -6.84 6.72 20.43
CA GLU A 168 -7.81 7.64 21.02
C GLU A 168 -7.64 9.07 20.50
N ALA A 169 -6.41 9.49 20.15
CA ALA A 169 -6.15 10.81 19.59
C ALA A 169 -6.93 11.05 18.27
N TYR A 170 -7.05 10.01 17.42
CA TYR A 170 -7.85 10.05 16.19
C TYR A 170 -9.33 10.38 16.46
N VAL A 171 -9.90 9.78 17.51
CA VAL A 171 -11.32 9.94 17.88
C VAL A 171 -11.56 11.24 18.65
N ARG A 172 -10.60 11.66 19.47
CA ARG A 172 -10.64 12.94 20.20
C ARG A 172 -10.77 14.11 19.23
N GLY A 173 -10.03 14.05 18.14
CA GLY A 173 -10.03 15.08 17.10
C GLY A 173 -9.44 16.42 17.56
N GLU A 174 -9.57 17.40 16.69
CA GLU A 174 -9.12 18.78 16.86
C GLU A 174 -10.32 19.73 16.93
N LEU A 175 -10.22 20.77 17.76
CA LEU A 175 -11.20 21.84 17.81
C LEU A 175 -10.77 22.96 16.86
N LEU A 176 -11.58 23.19 15.82
CA LEU A 176 -11.39 24.28 14.87
C LEU A 176 -12.15 25.50 15.37
N GLU A 177 -11.43 26.52 15.83
CA GLU A 177 -11.99 27.75 16.42
C GLU A 177 -11.20 29.01 16.03
N GLY A 178 -11.75 30.19 16.36
CA GLY A 178 -11.11 31.47 16.04
C GLY A 178 -10.90 31.68 14.54
N ALA A 179 -9.65 31.97 14.14
CA ALA A 179 -9.28 32.16 12.75
C ALA A 179 -9.42 30.87 11.92
N ASP A 180 -9.19 29.71 12.54
CA ASP A 180 -9.21 28.38 11.93
C ASP A 180 -10.60 27.71 11.99
N ALA A 181 -11.61 28.42 12.47
CA ALA A 181 -12.98 27.94 12.50
C ALA A 181 -13.47 27.53 11.10
N TYR A 182 -14.08 26.34 11.04
CA TYR A 182 -14.58 25.77 9.79
C TYR A 182 -15.71 26.59 9.19
N TYR A 183 -15.66 26.82 7.88
CA TYR A 183 -16.73 27.49 7.16
C TYR A 183 -17.86 26.50 6.85
N CYS A 184 -19.03 26.71 7.44
CA CYS A 184 -20.19 25.88 7.20
C CYS A 184 -20.96 26.39 5.97
N ASP A 185 -20.91 25.66 4.86
CA ASP A 185 -21.55 26.05 3.59
C ASP A 185 -23.06 26.26 3.70
N LYS A 186 -23.74 25.47 4.54
CA LYS A 186 -25.19 25.59 4.74
C LYS A 186 -25.60 26.82 5.54
N CYS A 187 -24.71 27.33 6.41
CA CYS A 187 -24.95 28.54 7.19
C CYS A 187 -24.26 29.79 6.60
N SER A 188 -23.42 29.60 5.58
CA SER A 188 -22.55 30.62 5.00
C SER A 188 -21.76 31.44 6.02
N LYS A 189 -21.20 30.77 7.05
CA LYS A 189 -20.40 31.42 8.10
C LYS A 189 -19.38 30.47 8.74
N LYS A 190 -18.35 31.04 9.37
CA LYS A 190 -17.42 30.29 10.21
C LYS A 190 -18.08 29.84 11.51
N VAL A 191 -17.89 28.58 11.87
CA VAL A 191 -18.51 27.93 13.02
C VAL A 191 -17.45 27.08 13.72
N VAL A 192 -17.38 27.19 15.06
CA VAL A 192 -16.53 26.33 15.87
C VAL A 192 -16.88 24.88 15.59
N THR A 193 -15.92 24.04 15.24
CA THR A 193 -16.20 22.69 14.72
C THR A 193 -15.23 21.70 15.33
N VAL A 194 -15.73 20.54 15.78
CA VAL A 194 -14.86 19.41 16.13
C VAL A 194 -14.60 18.65 14.84
N LYS A 195 -13.34 18.56 14.44
CA LYS A 195 -12.91 17.71 13.34
C LYS A 195 -12.22 16.48 13.91
N ARG A 196 -12.65 15.29 13.51
CA ARG A 196 -12.06 14.02 13.96
C ARG A 196 -11.99 13.04 12.81
N LEU A 197 -10.99 12.16 12.86
CA LEU A 197 -10.78 11.14 11.85
C LEU A 197 -11.00 9.78 12.50
N CYS A 198 -12.15 9.16 12.26
CA CYS A 198 -12.50 7.88 12.90
C CYS A 198 -12.26 6.72 11.94
N LEU A 199 -11.81 5.57 12.44
CA LEU A 199 -11.81 4.33 11.66
C LEU A 199 -13.26 3.91 11.39
N ASN A 200 -13.61 3.67 10.13
CA ASN A 200 -14.96 3.31 9.68
C ASN A 200 -15.02 1.84 9.25
N LYS A 201 -14.30 1.48 8.18
CA LYS A 201 -14.12 0.08 7.76
C LYS A 201 -12.71 -0.37 8.14
N LEU A 202 -12.62 -1.42 8.96
CA LEU A 202 -11.34 -2.04 9.30
C LEU A 202 -10.96 -3.08 8.22
N PRO A 203 -9.68 -3.14 7.84
CA PRO A 203 -9.19 -4.21 6.97
C PRO A 203 -9.21 -5.56 7.69
N PRO A 204 -9.28 -6.68 6.96
CA PRO A 204 -9.10 -8.03 7.50
C PRO A 204 -7.74 -8.28 8.20
N VAL A 205 -6.70 -7.54 7.80
CA VAL A 205 -5.32 -7.64 8.29
C VAL A 205 -4.87 -6.30 8.83
#